data_AF-A0A368GNS8-F1
#
_entry.id   AF-A0A368GNS8-F1
#
_cell.length_a   1.000
_cell.length_b   1.000
_cell.length_c   1.000
_cell.angle_alpha   90.00
_cell.angle_beta   90.00
_cell.angle_gamma   90.00
#
_symmetry.space_group_name_H-M   'P 1'
#
loop_
_entity.id
_entity.type
_entity.pdbx_description
1 polymer ?
#
loop_
_entity_poly.entity_id
_entity_poly.type
_entity_poly.pdbx_seq_one_letter_code
_entity_poly.pdbx_strand_id
1 'polypeptide(L)'
;MRRSIVDNNILTSHCVKTTFRDAKFKDATRQDSCRWLDCLCISYSDDQEESIVPQPGENKSFDAGALNCDSSFAKTGEKSVLNELQEKIASLSKELQKKDAIIESERVAHKAQLKDFITAVKVAERCREETKSELARLIAVCRNVNSPEEVLWFEVMQKFQSCSKRNALLAWAQARLTAYPSISVSNFASDWSDGRAFCALVHHFRPDMVERIMLLQRDECPKLALELAAKLNIHIDSNLFAGSKPDFRRVMAAVFELYKKLELTEQEC
;
A
#
# COMPACT_ATOMS: atom_id res chain seq x y z
N MET A 1 47.96 15.17 22.23
CA MET A 1 46.88 15.80 23.02
C MET A 1 45.61 15.77 22.16
N ARG A 2 44.63 14.94 22.55
CA ARG A 2 43.17 14.97 22.25
C ARG A 2 42.63 15.10 20.80
N ARG A 3 41.84 14.06 20.44
CA ARG A 3 40.48 14.04 19.83
C ARG A 3 40.34 14.45 18.34
N SER A 4 39.42 13.92 17.54
CA SER A 4 38.51 12.77 17.53
C SER A 4 37.57 12.96 16.33
N ILE A 5 37.15 11.87 15.66
CA ILE A 5 35.83 11.66 14.99
C ILE A 5 35.54 12.46 13.70
N VAL A 6 34.93 11.95 12.63
CA VAL A 6 34.58 10.61 12.08
C VAL A 6 34.30 10.92 10.59
N ASP A 7 34.78 10.07 9.68
CA ASP A 7 34.58 10.19 8.24
C ASP A 7 33.13 9.91 7.82
N ASN A 8 32.55 10.87 7.08
CA ASN A 8 31.36 10.68 6.28
C ASN A 8 31.75 9.92 5.00
N ASN A 9 31.36 8.64 4.90
CA ASN A 9 31.46 7.91 3.64
C ASN A 9 30.05 7.52 3.15
N ILE A 10 29.62 8.26 2.13
CA ILE A 10 28.40 8.07 1.35
C ILE A 10 28.63 6.83 0.48
N LEU A 11 28.04 5.70 0.85
CA LEU A 11 27.95 4.53 -0.02
C LEU A 11 26.72 4.66 -0.91
N THR A 12 26.99 5.02 -2.15
CA THR A 12 26.12 4.86 -3.31
C THR A 12 25.85 3.37 -3.55
N SER A 13 24.74 2.85 -3.02
CA SER A 13 24.26 1.51 -3.34
C SER A 13 23.40 1.55 -4.61
N HIS A 14 23.92 0.95 -5.68
CA HIS A 14 23.23 0.68 -6.93
C HIS A 14 21.87 0.00 -6.67
N CYS A 15 20.81 0.70 -7.06
CA CYS A 15 19.43 0.21 -7.01
C CYS A 15 19.21 -0.77 -8.16
N VAL A 16 19.08 -2.06 -7.85
CA VAL A 16 18.60 -3.07 -8.81
C VAL A 16 17.11 -2.82 -9.01
N LYS A 17 16.76 -2.30 -10.19
CA LYS A 17 15.38 -2.15 -10.65
C LYS A 17 14.79 -3.53 -10.95
N THR A 18 14.03 -4.10 -10.02
CA THR A 18 13.03 -5.13 -10.32
C THR A 18 11.66 -4.46 -10.34
N THR A 19 11.13 -4.30 -11.55
CA THR A 19 9.77 -3.87 -11.83
C THR A 19 8.78 -4.96 -11.40
N PHE A 20 8.06 -4.74 -10.30
CA PHE A 20 6.80 -5.42 -10.03
C PHE A 20 5.68 -4.45 -10.39
N ARG A 21 5.20 -4.53 -11.63
CA ARG A 21 4.06 -3.75 -12.15
C ARG A 21 2.77 -4.48 -11.82
N ASP A 22 1.81 -3.70 -11.32
CA ASP A 22 0.36 -3.91 -11.37
C ASP A 22 -0.25 -5.06 -10.53
N ALA A 23 -0.43 -4.77 -9.24
CA ALA A 23 -1.61 -5.21 -8.50
C ALA A 23 -2.34 -3.99 -7.95
N LYS A 24 -3.51 -3.67 -8.53
CA LYS A 24 -4.46 -2.71 -7.97
C LYS A 24 -4.97 -3.25 -6.63
N PHE A 25 -4.45 -2.73 -5.53
CA PHE A 25 -5.06 -2.87 -4.21
C PHE A 25 -5.67 -1.50 -3.84
N LYS A 26 -6.96 -1.33 -4.14
CA LYS A 26 -7.74 -0.18 -3.68
C LYS A 26 -8.48 -0.59 -2.40
N ASP A 27 -8.36 0.25 -1.38
CA ASP A 27 -9.12 0.28 -0.13
C ASP A 27 -8.97 -0.93 0.80
N ALA A 28 -7.78 -1.09 1.40
CA ALA A 28 -7.65 -1.75 2.70
C ALA A 28 -7.60 -0.71 3.81
N THR A 29 -8.58 -0.75 4.71
CA THR A 29 -8.54 -0.03 5.98
C THR A 29 -7.35 -0.50 6.84
N ARG A 30 -6.80 0.40 7.67
CA ARG A 30 -5.55 0.20 8.45
C ARG A 30 -5.53 -1.08 9.30
N GLN A 31 -6.69 -1.56 9.71
CA GLN A 31 -6.85 -2.80 10.49
C GLN A 31 -6.66 -4.06 9.65
N ASP A 32 -6.90 -3.97 8.34
CA ASP A 32 -6.68 -5.06 7.40
C ASP A 32 -5.21 -5.19 7.04
N SER A 33 -4.43 -4.11 6.94
CA SER A 33 -2.98 -4.19 6.61
C SER A 33 -2.17 -4.95 7.66
N CYS A 34 -2.42 -4.72 8.96
CA CYS A 34 -1.76 -5.46 10.03
C CYS A 34 -2.21 -6.92 10.05
N ARG A 35 -3.52 -7.19 9.87
CA ARG A 35 -4.03 -8.56 9.71
C ARG A 35 -3.50 -9.26 8.46
N TRP A 36 -3.25 -8.53 7.38
CA TRP A 36 -2.71 -9.07 6.14
C TRP A 36 -1.23 -9.42 6.29
N LEU A 37 -0.43 -8.58 6.95
CA LEU A 37 0.97 -8.88 7.27
C LEU A 37 1.11 -9.96 8.35
N ASP A 38 0.15 -10.07 9.27
CA ASP A 38 0.10 -11.17 10.24
C ASP A 38 -0.36 -12.47 9.57
N CYS A 39 -1.37 -12.44 8.70
CA CYS A 39 -1.75 -13.57 7.84
C CYS A 39 -0.61 -13.98 6.90
N LEU A 40 0.11 -13.03 6.28
CA LEU A 40 1.26 -13.32 5.42
C LEU A 40 2.39 -13.97 6.23
N CYS A 41 2.63 -13.50 7.47
CA CYS A 41 3.57 -14.13 8.40
C CYS A 41 3.11 -15.53 8.83
N ILE A 42 1.81 -15.75 9.06
CA ILE A 42 1.25 -17.05 9.42
C ILE A 42 1.36 -18.00 8.23
N SER A 43 0.92 -17.62 7.03
CA SER A 43 1.05 -18.47 5.83
C SER A 43 2.50 -18.74 5.43
N TYR A 44 3.44 -17.86 5.80
CA TYR A 44 4.87 -18.08 5.53
C TYR A 44 5.61 -18.81 6.65
N SER A 45 4.95 -18.96 7.82
CA SER A 45 5.43 -19.74 8.96
C SER A 45 4.78 -21.13 9.02
N ASP A 46 3.55 -21.26 8.51
CA ASP A 46 2.78 -22.50 8.32
C ASP A 46 2.69 -22.84 6.84
N ASP A 47 3.83 -23.19 6.24
CA ASP A 47 3.83 -24.08 5.08
C ASP A 47 4.46 -25.39 5.53
N GLN A 48 3.57 -26.36 5.72
CA GLN A 48 3.81 -27.78 5.82
C GLN A 48 5.02 -28.18 4.98
N GLU A 49 5.97 -28.88 5.60
CA GLU A 49 6.92 -29.75 4.92
C GLU A 49 6.15 -30.87 4.19
N GLU A 50 5.48 -30.57 3.09
CA GLU A 50 5.32 -31.58 2.04
C GLU A 50 6.60 -31.56 1.21
N SER A 51 7.59 -32.23 1.79
CA SER A 51 8.74 -32.77 1.11
C SER A 51 8.25 -33.65 -0.05
N ILE A 52 8.03 -33.05 -1.22
CA ILE A 52 7.98 -33.81 -2.48
C ILE A 52 9.42 -34.13 -2.85
N VAL A 53 10.04 -34.98 -2.05
CA VAL A 53 11.16 -35.82 -2.49
C VAL A 53 10.53 -36.82 -3.47
N PRO A 54 11.00 -36.92 -4.72
CA PRO A 54 10.74 -38.11 -5.52
C PRO A 54 11.35 -39.28 -4.74
N GLN A 55 10.50 -40.09 -4.10
CA GLN A 55 10.90 -41.31 -3.41
C GLN A 55 11.75 -42.15 -4.39
N PRO A 56 12.95 -42.61 -4.01
CA PRO A 56 13.68 -43.56 -4.82
C PRO A 56 12.80 -44.80 -4.93
N GLY A 57 12.35 -45.11 -6.15
CA GLY A 57 11.50 -46.26 -6.41
C GLY A 57 12.07 -47.50 -5.72
N GLU A 58 11.25 -48.11 -4.86
CA GLU A 58 11.57 -49.36 -4.20
C GLU A 58 12.11 -50.35 -5.22
N ASN A 59 13.36 -50.80 -5.02
CA ASN A 59 13.89 -51.99 -5.64
C ASN A 59 13.04 -53.19 -5.18
N LYS A 60 11.93 -53.44 -5.86
CA LYS A 60 11.27 -54.75 -5.81
C LYS A 60 12.12 -55.68 -6.64
N SER A 61 12.97 -56.42 -5.93
CA SER A 61 13.40 -57.76 -6.32
C SER A 61 12.20 -58.48 -6.92
N PHE A 62 12.24 -58.68 -8.23
CA PHE A 62 11.39 -59.61 -8.94
C PHE A 62 12.32 -60.64 -9.54
N ASP A 63 12.26 -61.86 -9.01
CA ASP A 63 12.85 -63.04 -9.60
C ASP A 63 12.24 -63.22 -11.01
N ALA A 64 12.99 -62.84 -12.03
CA ALA A 64 12.73 -63.26 -13.40
C ALA A 64 13.70 -64.39 -13.71
N GLY A 65 13.15 -65.61 -13.62
CA GLY A 65 13.86 -66.84 -13.91
C GLY A 65 14.57 -66.82 -15.26
N ALA A 66 15.65 -67.61 -15.29
CA ALA A 66 16.47 -67.88 -16.46
C ALA A 66 15.63 -68.16 -17.72
N LEU A 67 15.78 -67.32 -18.72
CA LEU A 67 15.66 -67.74 -20.11
C LEU A 67 16.93 -67.31 -20.84
N ASN A 68 17.78 -68.30 -21.00
CA ASN A 68 18.95 -68.28 -21.86
C ASN A 68 18.45 -68.21 -23.32
N CYS A 69 18.74 -67.14 -24.05
CA CYS A 69 18.72 -67.17 -25.50
C CYS A 69 20.09 -66.72 -26.02
N ASP A 70 20.88 -67.71 -26.41
CA ASP A 70 22.07 -67.54 -27.21
C ASP A 70 21.73 -66.83 -28.52
N SER A 71 22.35 -65.68 -28.75
CA SER A 71 22.76 -65.27 -30.10
C SER A 71 23.92 -64.28 -30.01
N SER A 72 25.13 -64.82 -30.11
CA SER A 72 26.34 -64.05 -30.38
C SER A 72 26.38 -63.61 -31.85
N PHE A 73 26.27 -62.31 -32.12
CA PHE A 73 26.83 -61.69 -33.33
C PHE A 73 27.03 -60.19 -33.10
N ALA A 74 28.26 -59.71 -33.36
CA ALA A 74 28.80 -58.33 -33.33
C ALA A 74 27.83 -57.14 -33.05
N LYS A 75 28.20 -56.12 -32.26
CA LYS A 75 29.44 -55.33 -32.49
C LYS A 75 30.08 -54.80 -31.20
N THR A 76 31.40 -54.96 -31.12
CA THR A 76 32.31 -54.28 -30.18
C THR A 76 32.13 -52.75 -30.17
N GLY A 77 31.61 -52.18 -31.28
CA GLY A 77 31.23 -50.78 -31.37
C GLY A 77 29.95 -50.40 -30.59
N GLU A 78 28.95 -51.27 -30.49
CA GLU A 78 27.72 -50.98 -29.71
C GLU A 78 27.98 -50.98 -28.20
N LYS A 79 28.83 -51.90 -27.72
CA LYS A 79 29.22 -51.96 -26.30
C LYS A 79 30.05 -50.74 -25.88
N SER A 80 30.89 -50.22 -26.78
CA SER A 80 31.64 -48.97 -26.56
C SER A 80 30.71 -47.75 -26.52
N VAL A 81 29.74 -47.67 -27.42
CA VAL A 81 28.74 -46.59 -27.45
C VAL A 81 27.84 -46.62 -26.21
N LEU A 82 27.48 -47.81 -25.74
CA LEU A 82 26.63 -47.97 -24.55
C LEU A 82 27.34 -47.52 -23.26
N ASN A 83 28.64 -47.81 -23.14
CA ASN A 83 29.47 -47.31 -22.03
C ASN A 83 29.63 -45.77 -22.10
N GLU A 84 29.85 -45.20 -23.29
CA GLU A 84 29.97 -43.74 -23.47
C GLU A 84 28.65 -43.02 -23.13
N LEU A 85 27.50 -43.62 -23.49
CA LEU A 85 26.18 -43.12 -23.11
C LEU A 85 25.96 -43.21 -21.59
N GLN A 86 26.39 -44.30 -20.94
CA GLN A 86 26.31 -44.43 -19.48
C GLN A 86 27.16 -43.37 -18.77
N GLU A 87 28.36 -43.07 -19.26
CA GLU A 87 29.18 -41.97 -18.72
C GLU A 87 28.54 -40.60 -18.93
N LYS A 88 27.95 -40.34 -20.11
CA LYS A 88 27.21 -39.08 -20.35
C LYS A 88 26.00 -38.96 -19.44
N ILE A 89 25.25 -40.04 -19.21
CA ILE A 89 24.12 -40.06 -18.27
C ILE A 89 24.60 -39.76 -16.85
N ALA A 90 25.71 -40.37 -16.41
CA ALA A 90 26.27 -40.12 -15.08
C ALA A 90 26.75 -38.66 -14.93
N SER A 91 27.42 -38.13 -15.96
CA SER A 91 27.88 -36.74 -16.00
C SER A 91 26.72 -35.74 -15.94
N LEU A 92 25.71 -35.92 -16.80
CA LEU A 92 24.52 -35.08 -16.82
C LEU A 92 23.72 -35.18 -15.52
N SER A 93 23.63 -36.37 -14.92
CA SER A 93 22.96 -36.55 -13.61
C SER A 93 23.67 -35.77 -12.51
N LYS A 94 25.01 -35.76 -12.52
CA LYS A 94 25.81 -34.97 -11.57
C LYS A 94 25.64 -33.46 -11.80
N GLU A 95 25.55 -33.04 -13.06
CA GLU A 95 25.32 -31.63 -13.38
C GLU A 95 23.91 -31.18 -12.98
N LEU A 96 22.90 -32.05 -13.13
CA LEU A 96 21.53 -31.80 -12.70
C LEU A 96 21.46 -31.64 -11.18
N GLN A 97 22.04 -32.58 -10.41
CA GLN A 97 22.12 -32.47 -8.95
C GLN A 97 22.80 -31.17 -8.49
N LYS A 98 23.83 -30.72 -9.22
CA LYS A 98 24.48 -29.44 -8.91
C LYS A 98 23.55 -28.25 -9.16
N LYS A 99 22.77 -28.26 -10.25
CA LYS A 99 21.80 -27.21 -10.56
C LYS A 99 20.65 -27.20 -9.53
N ASP A 100 20.15 -28.36 -9.12
CA ASP A 100 19.11 -28.48 -8.10
C ASP A 100 19.58 -27.92 -6.75
N ALA A 101 20.81 -28.21 -6.35
CA ALA A 101 21.40 -27.67 -5.12
C ALA A 101 21.54 -26.14 -5.16
N ILE A 102 21.91 -25.56 -6.30
CA ILE A 102 22.00 -24.11 -6.48
C ILE A 102 20.61 -23.49 -6.36
N ILE A 103 19.62 -24.01 -7.09
CA ILE A 103 18.24 -23.50 -7.07
C ILE A 103 17.67 -23.52 -5.65
N GLU A 104 17.86 -24.61 -4.90
CA GLU A 104 17.36 -24.68 -3.53
C GLU A 104 18.08 -23.70 -2.60
N SER A 105 19.40 -23.53 -2.76
CA SER A 105 20.15 -22.54 -1.99
C SER A 105 19.67 -21.10 -2.25
N GLU A 106 19.38 -20.75 -3.50
CA GLU A 106 18.83 -19.45 -3.88
C GLU A 106 17.40 -19.26 -3.37
N ARG A 107 16.57 -20.30 -3.43
CA ARG A 107 15.21 -20.29 -2.89
C ARG A 107 15.21 -20.02 -1.38
N VAL A 108 16.05 -20.71 -0.62
CA VAL A 108 16.19 -20.50 0.82
C VAL A 108 16.69 -19.09 1.12
N ALA A 109 17.66 -18.59 0.36
CA ALA A 109 18.17 -17.23 0.52
C ALA A 109 17.08 -16.17 0.25
N HIS A 110 16.30 -16.29 -0.82
CA HIS A 110 15.17 -15.39 -1.10
C HIS A 110 14.09 -15.48 -0.01
N LYS A 111 13.81 -16.68 0.50
CA LYS A 111 12.87 -16.89 1.61
C LYS A 111 13.34 -16.18 2.88
N ALA A 112 14.63 -16.22 3.19
CA ALA A 112 15.20 -15.47 4.30
C ALA A 112 15.11 -13.96 4.09
N GLN A 113 15.51 -13.46 2.91
CA GLN A 113 15.44 -12.03 2.58
C GLN A 113 14.01 -11.47 2.69
N LEU A 114 13.00 -12.24 2.25
CA LEU A 114 11.60 -11.81 2.37
C LEU A 114 11.16 -11.71 3.84
N LYS A 115 11.58 -12.66 4.69
CA LYS A 115 11.31 -12.62 6.13
C LYS A 115 11.95 -11.41 6.80
N ASP A 116 13.20 -11.11 6.45
CA ASP A 116 13.92 -9.95 6.96
C ASP A 116 13.24 -8.64 6.53
N PHE A 117 12.82 -8.55 5.27
CA PHE A 117 12.08 -7.40 4.75
C PHE A 117 10.75 -7.19 5.49
N ILE A 118 9.95 -8.25 5.65
CA ILE A 118 8.67 -8.16 6.39
C ILE A 118 8.92 -7.70 7.82
N THR A 119 9.95 -8.23 8.48
CA THR A 119 10.30 -7.84 9.85
C THR A 119 10.69 -6.37 9.92
N ALA A 120 11.53 -5.90 8.99
CA ALA A 120 11.93 -4.50 8.91
C ALA A 120 10.72 -3.57 8.69
N VAL A 121 9.79 -3.95 7.81
CA VAL A 121 8.54 -3.19 7.58
C VAL A 121 7.70 -3.13 8.86
N LYS A 122 7.50 -4.26 9.56
CA LYS A 122 6.76 -4.28 10.83
C LYS A 122 7.41 -3.40 11.90
N VAL A 123 8.74 -3.41 12.01
CA VAL A 123 9.48 -2.55 12.94
C VAL A 123 9.31 -1.07 12.58
N ALA A 124 9.40 -0.72 11.29
CA ALA A 124 9.21 0.64 10.81
C ALA A 124 7.78 1.15 11.08
N GLU A 125 6.76 0.32 10.85
CA GLU A 125 5.36 0.67 11.16
C GLU A 125 5.13 0.88 12.66
N ARG A 126 5.72 0.02 13.51
CA ARG A 126 5.65 0.18 14.96
C ARG A 126 6.30 1.47 15.42
N CYS A 127 7.52 1.76 14.93
CA CYS A 127 8.23 3.00 15.22
C CYS A 127 7.44 4.25 14.76
N ARG A 128 6.75 4.16 13.62
CA ARG A 128 5.82 5.21 13.17
C ARG A 128 4.64 5.38 14.13
N GLU A 129 4.08 4.30 14.66
CA GLU A 129 2.96 4.41 15.62
C GLU A 129 3.41 4.91 16.99
N GLU A 130 4.62 4.58 17.42
CA GLU A 130 5.25 5.12 18.63
C GLU A 130 5.43 6.63 18.51
N THR A 131 6.03 7.12 17.42
CA THR A 131 6.16 8.57 17.16
C THR A 131 4.80 9.26 17.02
N LYS A 132 3.81 8.62 16.39
CA LYS A 132 2.43 9.13 16.33
C LYS A 132 1.81 9.22 17.72
N SER A 133 2.04 8.24 18.58
CA SER A 133 1.53 8.19 19.96
C SER A 133 2.22 9.21 20.86
N GLU A 134 3.53 9.39 20.70
CA GLU A 134 4.31 10.39 21.42
C GLU A 134 3.88 11.81 21.02
N LEU A 135 3.70 12.05 19.71
CA LEU A 135 3.14 13.30 19.20
C LEU A 135 1.71 13.52 19.73
N ALA A 136 0.87 12.48 19.76
CA ALA A 136 -0.48 12.58 20.33
C ALA A 136 -0.46 12.91 21.83
N ARG A 137 0.48 12.36 22.60
CA ARG A 137 0.68 12.74 24.01
C ARG A 137 1.13 14.19 24.15
N LEU A 138 2.12 14.63 23.36
CA LEU A 138 2.57 16.02 23.38
C LEU A 138 1.43 16.98 23.00
N ILE A 139 0.62 16.61 22.00
CA ILE A 139 -0.59 17.35 21.63
C ILE A 139 -1.57 17.40 22.79
N ALA A 140 -1.83 16.28 23.48
CA ALA A 140 -2.75 16.24 24.62
C ALA A 140 -2.27 17.10 25.78
N VAL A 141 -0.96 17.16 26.04
CA VAL A 141 -0.36 18.08 27.02
C VAL A 141 -0.57 19.53 26.58
N CYS A 142 -0.37 19.82 25.29
CA CYS A 142 -0.60 21.15 24.73
C CYS A 142 -2.09 21.52 24.65
N ARG A 143 -3.05 20.57 24.68
CA ARG A 143 -4.50 20.86 24.71
C ARG A 143 -4.89 21.73 25.91
N ASN A 144 -4.14 21.68 27.01
CA ASN A 144 -4.35 22.58 28.15
C ASN A 144 -3.99 24.06 27.86
N VAL A 145 -3.44 24.36 26.68
CA VAL A 145 -2.98 25.70 26.25
C VAL A 145 -3.58 26.14 24.91
N ASN A 146 -4.28 25.24 24.19
CA ASN A 146 -4.66 25.45 22.80
C ASN A 146 -6.13 25.85 22.60
N SER A 147 -6.37 26.72 21.60
CA SER A 147 -7.72 27.11 21.13
C SER A 147 -8.57 25.90 20.73
N PRO A 148 -9.90 25.90 20.94
CA PRO A 148 -10.81 24.83 20.49
C PRO A 148 -10.65 24.45 19.01
N GLU A 149 -10.31 25.41 18.16
CA GLU A 149 -10.06 25.16 16.74
C GLU A 149 -8.80 24.29 16.49
N GLU A 150 -7.74 24.49 17.26
CA GLU A 150 -6.51 23.70 17.15
C GLU A 150 -6.76 22.25 17.57
N VAL A 151 -7.60 22.02 18.59
CA VAL A 151 -8.01 20.67 19.01
C VAL A 151 -8.66 19.91 17.86
N LEU A 152 -9.56 20.56 17.12
CA LEU A 152 -10.22 19.97 15.95
C LEU A 152 -9.24 19.68 14.82
N TRP A 153 -8.29 20.59 14.56
CA TRP A 153 -7.23 20.34 13.57
C TRP A 153 -6.40 19.10 13.92
N PHE A 154 -6.06 18.90 15.19
CA PHE A 154 -5.35 17.70 15.62
C PHE A 154 -6.16 16.43 15.37
N GLU A 155 -7.47 16.46 15.62
CA GLU A 155 -8.36 15.33 15.37
C GLU A 155 -8.39 14.96 13.88
N VAL A 156 -8.60 15.95 13.00
CA VAL A 156 -8.58 15.75 11.54
C VAL A 156 -7.24 15.19 11.09
N MET A 157 -6.13 15.77 11.55
CA MET A 157 -4.78 15.33 11.23
C MET A 157 -4.50 13.88 11.70
N GLN A 158 -5.00 13.51 12.88
CA GLN A 158 -4.85 12.15 13.40
C GLN A 158 -5.69 11.13 12.62
N LYS A 159 -6.94 11.48 12.30
CA LYS A 159 -7.91 10.66 11.55
C LYS A 159 -7.38 10.33 10.16
N PHE A 160 -6.87 11.34 9.45
CA PHE A 160 -6.32 11.20 8.09
C PHE A 160 -4.80 10.97 8.06
N GLN A 161 -4.18 10.67 9.21
CA GLN A 161 -2.75 10.33 9.34
C GLN A 161 -1.80 11.29 8.63
N SER A 162 -2.07 12.59 8.74
CA SER A 162 -1.31 13.62 8.03
C SER A 162 -0.68 14.62 8.99
N CYS A 163 0.57 14.99 8.73
CA CYS A 163 1.29 15.98 9.52
C CYS A 163 1.01 17.44 9.09
N SER A 164 0.08 17.66 8.15
CA SER A 164 -0.29 18.99 7.66
C SER A 164 -1.81 19.16 7.67
N LYS A 165 -2.29 20.27 8.26
CA LYS A 165 -3.70 20.70 8.23
C LYS A 165 -4.29 20.64 6.82
N ARG A 166 -3.53 21.15 5.84
CA ARG A 166 -3.92 21.14 4.42
C ARG A 166 -4.13 19.72 3.92
N ASN A 167 -3.14 18.86 4.05
CA ASN A 167 -3.21 17.51 3.48
C ASN A 167 -4.26 16.66 4.20
N ALA A 168 -4.44 16.85 5.51
CA ALA A 168 -5.47 16.19 6.28
C ALA A 168 -6.87 16.59 5.80
N LEU A 169 -7.15 17.89 5.64
CA LEU A 169 -8.43 18.38 5.14
C LEU A 169 -8.67 17.98 3.68
N LEU A 170 -7.62 17.92 2.86
CA LEU A 170 -7.75 17.47 1.48
C LEU A 170 -8.12 15.98 1.42
N ALA A 171 -7.46 15.14 2.22
CA ALA A 171 -7.79 13.72 2.33
C ALA A 171 -9.23 13.52 2.83
N TRP A 172 -9.69 14.35 3.77
CA TRP A 172 -11.08 14.38 4.19
C TRP A 172 -12.03 14.67 3.03
N ALA A 173 -11.80 15.77 2.29
CA ALA A 173 -12.64 16.13 1.16
C ALA A 173 -12.66 15.02 0.09
N GLN A 174 -11.52 14.42 -0.21
CA GLN A 174 -11.41 13.30 -1.15
C GLN A 174 -12.22 12.07 -0.70
N ALA A 175 -12.15 11.70 0.58
CA ALA A 175 -12.90 10.57 1.12
C ALA A 175 -14.42 10.76 0.97
N ARG A 176 -14.91 11.99 1.21
CA ARG A 176 -16.33 12.35 1.09
C ARG A 176 -16.79 12.47 -0.37
N LEU A 177 -15.88 12.78 -1.28
CA LEU A 177 -16.18 12.94 -2.71
C LEU A 177 -16.05 11.64 -3.53
N THR A 178 -15.76 10.49 -2.91
CA THR A 178 -15.65 9.18 -3.58
C THR A 178 -16.90 8.80 -4.38
N ALA A 179 -18.09 9.23 -3.94
CA ALA A 179 -19.37 8.99 -4.62
C ALA A 179 -19.64 9.91 -5.83
N TYR A 180 -18.73 10.84 -6.15
CA TYR A 180 -18.87 11.81 -7.24
C TYR A 180 -17.74 11.68 -8.27
N PRO A 181 -17.80 10.70 -9.20
CA PRO A 181 -16.71 10.44 -10.16
C PRO A 181 -16.34 11.62 -11.06
N SER A 182 -17.26 12.57 -11.27
CA SER A 182 -17.03 13.77 -12.09
C SER A 182 -16.37 14.94 -11.34
N ILE A 183 -16.06 14.74 -10.05
CA ILE A 183 -15.50 15.74 -9.14
C ILE A 183 -14.32 15.10 -8.40
N SER A 184 -13.12 15.56 -8.70
CA SER A 184 -11.90 15.15 -8.00
C SER A 184 -11.15 16.38 -7.52
N VAL A 185 -10.74 16.39 -6.26
CA VAL A 185 -9.98 17.50 -5.67
C VAL A 185 -8.57 17.04 -5.32
N SER A 186 -7.58 17.84 -5.70
CA SER A 186 -6.14 17.62 -5.49
C SER A 186 -5.45 18.81 -4.83
N ASN A 187 -6.13 19.96 -4.74
CA ASN A 187 -5.64 21.20 -4.15
C ASN A 187 -6.81 21.97 -3.50
N PHE A 188 -6.55 23.14 -2.93
CA PHE A 188 -7.55 24.09 -2.41
C PHE A 188 -7.65 25.36 -3.25
N ALA A 189 -7.30 25.31 -4.54
CA ALA A 189 -7.32 26.48 -5.41
C ALA A 189 -8.22 26.20 -6.64
N SER A 190 -7.62 25.88 -7.78
CA SER A 190 -8.34 25.72 -9.06
C SER A 190 -9.44 24.67 -9.01
N ASP A 191 -9.29 23.59 -8.23
CA ASP A 191 -10.27 22.50 -8.17
C ASP A 191 -11.58 22.89 -7.47
N TRP A 192 -11.60 24.08 -6.85
CA TRP A 192 -12.75 24.64 -6.15
C TRP A 192 -13.33 25.85 -6.88
N SER A 193 -12.68 26.29 -7.97
CA SER A 193 -13.04 27.51 -8.70
C SER A 193 -14.42 27.50 -9.33
N ASP A 194 -15.04 26.34 -9.53
CA ASP A 194 -16.39 26.20 -10.08
C ASP A 194 -17.46 25.92 -9.02
N GLY A 195 -17.10 25.91 -7.73
CA GLY A 195 -18.01 25.66 -6.61
C GLY A 195 -18.56 24.23 -6.52
N ARG A 196 -18.32 23.36 -7.51
CA ARG A 196 -18.91 22.01 -7.58
C ARG A 196 -18.44 21.12 -6.45
N ALA A 197 -17.15 21.17 -6.14
CA ALA A 197 -16.58 20.42 -5.02
C ALA A 197 -17.23 20.80 -3.68
N PHE A 198 -17.51 22.09 -3.47
CA PHE A 198 -18.19 22.57 -2.27
C PHE A 198 -19.64 22.07 -2.20
N CYS A 199 -20.41 22.25 -3.28
CA CYS A 199 -21.80 21.77 -3.35
C CYS A 199 -21.90 20.25 -3.19
N ALA A 200 -20.96 19.49 -3.76
CA ALA A 200 -20.93 18.03 -3.65
C ALA A 200 -20.62 17.55 -2.22
N LEU A 201 -19.76 18.26 -1.49
CA LEU A 201 -19.56 18.01 -0.06
C LEU A 201 -20.85 18.26 0.73
N VAL A 202 -21.55 19.37 0.49
CA VAL A 202 -22.84 19.64 1.14
C VAL A 202 -23.85 18.52 0.84
N HIS A 203 -24.00 18.15 -0.43
CA HIS A 203 -24.90 17.05 -0.83
C HIS A 203 -24.52 15.72 -0.16
N HIS A 204 -23.22 15.44 0.06
CA HIS A 204 -22.80 14.19 0.69
C HIS A 204 -23.44 13.99 2.08
N PHE A 205 -23.45 15.04 2.90
CA PHE A 205 -23.99 14.99 4.26
C PHE A 205 -25.48 15.35 4.32
N ARG A 206 -25.93 16.27 3.46
CA ARG A 206 -27.28 16.84 3.43
C ARG A 206 -27.84 16.84 2.01
N PRO A 207 -28.20 15.66 1.47
CA PRO A 207 -28.79 15.55 0.13
C PRO A 207 -30.16 16.22 0.03
N ASP A 208 -30.80 16.55 1.15
CA ASP A 208 -32.04 17.33 1.25
C ASP A 208 -31.86 18.80 0.83
N MET A 209 -30.65 19.35 0.94
CA MET A 209 -30.39 20.75 0.63
C MET A 209 -30.04 21.01 -0.85
N VAL A 210 -29.62 19.98 -1.59
CA VAL A 210 -29.10 20.10 -2.96
C VAL A 210 -29.47 18.87 -3.78
N GLU A 211 -30.11 19.08 -4.92
CA GLU A 211 -30.29 18.01 -5.88
C GLU A 211 -29.00 17.71 -6.65
N ARG A 212 -28.67 16.42 -6.79
CA ARG A 212 -27.45 15.96 -7.47
C ARG A 212 -27.30 16.50 -8.89
N ILE A 213 -28.40 16.68 -9.61
CA ILE A 213 -28.39 17.14 -11.01
C ILE A 213 -27.82 18.56 -11.12
N MET A 214 -28.03 19.42 -10.11
CA MET A 214 -27.50 20.78 -10.10
C MET A 214 -25.96 20.81 -10.10
N LEU A 215 -25.29 19.76 -9.60
CA LEU A 215 -23.83 19.63 -9.61
C LEU A 215 -23.24 19.46 -11.04
N LEU A 216 -24.09 19.19 -12.04
CA LEU A 216 -23.70 19.10 -13.44
C LEU A 216 -23.70 20.48 -14.12
N GLN A 217 -24.46 21.44 -13.60
CA GLN A 217 -24.57 22.80 -14.14
C GLN A 217 -23.42 23.68 -13.62
N ARG A 218 -22.27 23.62 -14.30
CA ARG A 218 -21.03 24.29 -13.85
C ARG A 218 -21.19 25.79 -13.61
N ASP A 219 -21.95 26.47 -14.46
CA ASP A 219 -22.08 27.93 -14.42
C ASP A 219 -22.96 28.43 -13.25
N GLU A 220 -23.82 27.57 -12.71
CA GLU A 220 -24.74 27.89 -11.60
C GLU A 220 -24.16 27.47 -10.24
N CYS A 221 -23.25 26.49 -10.23
CA CYS A 221 -22.64 25.94 -9.01
C CYS A 221 -21.96 26.98 -8.10
N PRO A 222 -21.26 28.02 -8.60
CA PRO A 222 -20.69 29.05 -7.73
C PRO A 222 -21.73 29.80 -6.90
N LYS A 223 -22.88 30.15 -7.51
CA LYS A 223 -23.96 30.86 -6.81
C LYS A 223 -24.64 29.93 -5.81
N LEU A 224 -24.91 28.69 -6.23
CA LEU A 224 -25.46 27.67 -5.35
C LEU A 224 -24.56 27.40 -4.14
N ALA A 225 -23.24 27.35 -4.33
CA ALA A 225 -22.28 27.16 -3.24
C ALA A 225 -22.37 28.27 -2.18
N LEU A 226 -22.53 29.53 -2.61
CA LEU A 226 -22.72 30.66 -1.71
C LEU A 226 -24.05 30.59 -0.96
N GLU A 227 -25.13 30.21 -1.64
CA GLU A 227 -26.45 30.04 -1.03
C GLU A 227 -26.44 28.94 0.03
N LEU A 228 -25.78 27.81 -0.24
CA LEU A 228 -25.63 26.71 0.71
C LEU A 228 -24.76 27.09 1.90
N ALA A 229 -23.66 27.80 1.65
CA ALA A 229 -22.82 28.32 2.71
C ALA A 229 -23.62 29.25 3.65
N ALA A 230 -24.42 30.15 3.09
CA ALA A 230 -25.31 31.02 3.86
C ALA A 230 -26.34 30.22 4.68
N LYS A 231 -26.97 29.19 4.09
CA LYS A 231 -27.92 28.30 4.79
C LYS A 231 -27.26 27.55 5.96
N LEU A 232 -25.99 27.18 5.82
CA LEU A 232 -25.20 26.53 6.88
C LEU A 232 -24.53 27.52 7.84
N ASN A 233 -24.81 28.82 7.68
CA ASN A 233 -24.24 29.92 8.46
C ASN A 233 -22.69 29.96 8.38
N ILE A 234 -22.15 29.70 7.19
CA ILE A 234 -20.73 29.79 6.86
C ILE A 234 -20.52 31.07 6.04
N HIS A 235 -19.72 32.00 6.56
CA HIS A 235 -19.42 33.25 5.87
C HIS A 235 -18.32 33.04 4.82
N ILE A 236 -18.72 33.13 3.55
CA ILE A 236 -17.85 33.04 2.39
C ILE A 236 -18.01 34.29 1.54
N ASP A 237 -16.91 34.88 1.10
CA ASP A 237 -16.94 35.98 0.13
C ASP A 237 -17.55 35.54 -1.21
N SER A 238 -18.37 36.41 -1.78
CA SER A 238 -19.10 36.15 -3.03
C SER A 238 -18.22 35.82 -4.24
N ASN A 239 -16.92 36.15 -4.20
CA ASN A 239 -15.98 35.87 -5.29
C ASN A 239 -15.14 34.59 -5.09
N LEU A 240 -15.33 33.85 -3.98
CA LEU A 240 -14.48 32.69 -3.67
C LEU A 240 -14.56 31.60 -4.74
N PHE A 241 -15.72 31.39 -5.35
CA PHE A 241 -15.93 30.35 -6.37
C PHE A 241 -16.18 30.94 -7.77
N ALA A 242 -15.83 32.21 -7.99
CA ALA A 242 -16.09 32.90 -9.26
C ALA A 242 -14.81 33.26 -10.04
N GLY A 243 -13.63 32.96 -9.49
CA GLY A 243 -12.33 33.27 -10.10
C GLY A 243 -11.59 32.01 -10.54
N SER A 244 -10.76 32.12 -11.58
CA SER A 244 -9.97 30.99 -12.13
C SER A 244 -8.95 30.39 -11.15
N LYS A 245 -8.55 31.15 -10.11
CA LYS A 245 -7.63 30.71 -9.07
C LYS A 245 -7.99 31.36 -7.73
N PRO A 246 -8.93 30.77 -6.97
CA PRO A 246 -9.29 31.33 -5.68
C PRO A 246 -8.15 31.22 -4.66
N ASP A 247 -8.15 32.10 -3.66
CA ASP A 247 -7.15 32.05 -2.59
C ASP A 247 -7.32 30.76 -1.78
N PHE A 248 -6.28 29.93 -1.80
CA PHE A 248 -6.31 28.64 -1.15
C PHE A 248 -6.56 28.71 0.36
N ARG A 249 -6.16 29.80 1.03
CA ARG A 249 -6.40 29.96 2.47
C ARG A 249 -7.89 30.12 2.75
N ARG A 250 -8.59 30.87 1.89
CA ARG A 250 -10.02 31.16 2.03
C ARG A 250 -10.86 29.94 1.67
N VAL A 251 -10.45 29.20 0.64
CA VAL A 251 -11.07 27.89 0.32
C VAL A 251 -10.86 26.92 1.48
N MET A 252 -9.63 26.77 2.01
CA MET A 252 -9.38 25.92 3.17
C MET A 252 -10.25 26.30 4.37
N ALA A 253 -10.38 27.60 4.67
CA ALA A 253 -11.21 28.07 5.77
C ALA A 253 -12.69 27.71 5.56
N ALA A 254 -13.24 27.96 4.37
CA ALA A 254 -14.61 27.61 4.02
C ALA A 254 -14.88 26.09 4.14
N VAL A 255 -13.95 25.27 3.65
CA VAL A 255 -14.04 23.80 3.71
C VAL A 255 -13.90 23.29 5.14
N PHE A 256 -13.07 23.94 5.95
CA PHE A 256 -12.92 23.58 7.36
C PHE A 256 -14.15 23.99 8.20
N GLU A 257 -14.78 25.14 7.92
CA GLU A 257 -16.07 25.47 8.52
C GLU A 257 -17.16 24.46 8.12
N LEU A 258 -17.13 23.99 6.87
CA LEU A 258 -18.02 22.93 6.42
C LEU A 258 -17.79 21.62 7.20
N TYR A 259 -16.53 21.23 7.41
CA TYR A 259 -16.17 20.09 8.26
C TYR A 259 -16.75 20.23 9.67
N LYS A 260 -16.56 21.39 10.29
CA LYS A 260 -17.11 21.69 11.64
C LYS A 260 -18.63 21.58 11.68
N LYS A 261 -19.32 22.02 10.64
CA LYS A 261 -20.79 22.04 10.61
C LYS A 261 -21.42 20.69 10.30
N LEU A 262 -20.80 19.89 9.45
CA LEU A 262 -21.43 18.69 8.91
C LEU A 262 -20.93 17.40 9.56
N GLU A 263 -19.63 17.32 9.90
CA GLU A 263 -19.08 16.09 10.48
C GLU A 263 -19.28 16.02 12.00
N LEU A 264 -19.32 17.15 12.70
CA LEU A 264 -19.57 17.16 14.16
C LEU A 264 -21.04 16.89 14.50
N THR A 265 -21.97 17.18 13.58
CA THR A 265 -23.41 16.92 13.81
C THR A 265 -23.77 15.45 13.61
N GLU A 266 -23.00 14.68 12.85
CA GLU A 266 -23.21 13.23 12.69
C GLU A 266 -22.76 12.40 13.92
N GLN A 267 -22.00 12.97 14.85
CA GLN A 267 -21.54 12.26 16.05
C GLN A 267 -22.54 12.27 17.22
N GLU A 268 -23.66 12.99 17.08
CA GLU A 268 -24.69 13.15 18.13
C GLU A 268 -25.98 12.33 17.87
N CYS A 269 -26.01 11.45 16.86
CA CYS A 269 -27.16 10.58 16.53
C CYS A 269 -26.80 9.10 16.53
#